data_AF-A0A1Z8NU97-F1
#
_entry.id   AF-A0A1Z8NU97-F1
#
_cell.length_a   1.000
_cell.length_b   1.000
_cell.length_c   1.000
_cell.angle_alpha   90.00
_cell.angle_beta   90.00
_cell.angle_gamma   90.00
#
_symmetry.space_group_name_H-M   'P 1'
#
loop_
_entity.id
_entity.type
_entity.pdbx_description
1 polymer ?
#
loop_
_entity_poly.entity_id
_entity_poly.type
_entity_poly.pdbx_seq_one_letter_code
_entity_poly.pdbx_strand_id
1 'polypeptide(L)' 'MGWLLTIWLSLPLVESDLKIRMWFSRQSYCNFAKEKFTENPIQHSVENGIPIEAKVKKYECRLLRKSEENLIPPHMRN' A
#
# COMPACT_ATOMS: atom_id res chain seq x y z
N MET A 1 19.21 -1.19 0.79
CA MET A 1 18.27 -2.31 0.56
C MET A 1 16.86 -1.84 0.90
N GLY A 2 15.95 -1.84 -0.07
CA GLY A 2 14.58 -1.35 0.09
C GLY A 2 13.63 -2.35 0.74
N TRP A 3 12.53 -1.83 1.27
CA TRP A 3 11.41 -2.57 1.85
C TRP A 3 10.16 -2.38 1.00
N LEU A 4 9.30 -3.38 1.00
CA LEU A 4 8.03 -3.40 0.28
C LEU A 4 6.89 -3.61 1.26
N LEU A 5 5.93 -2.70 1.24
CA LEU A 5 4.62 -2.86 1.84
C LEU A 5 3.63 -3.28 0.76
N THR A 6 2.97 -4.40 0.95
CA THR A 6 1.81 -4.80 0.14
C THR A 6 0.55 -4.66 0.99
N ILE A 7 -0.47 -3.98 0.49
CA ILE A 7 -1.77 -3.80 1.15
C ILE A 7 -2.87 -4.33 0.24
N TRP A 8 -3.79 -5.09 0.82
CA TRP A 8 -5.02 -5.54 0.18
C TRP A 8 -6.20 -4.79 0.79
N LEU A 9 -6.90 -4.05 -0.05
CA LEU A 9 -8.06 -3.25 0.31
C LEU A 9 -9.32 -3.92 -0.21
N SER A 10 -10.28 -4.10 0.69
CA SER A 10 -11.63 -4.46 0.33
C SER A 10 -12.39 -3.18 0.05
N LEU A 11 -12.74 -2.98 -1.22
CA LEU A 11 -13.59 -1.88 -1.66
C LEU A 11 -15.04 -2.38 -1.71
N PRO A 12 -16.00 -1.71 -1.06
CA PRO A 12 -17.39 -2.18 -1.04
C PRO A 12 -18.10 -2.10 -2.39
N LEU A 13 -17.49 -1.45 -3.39
CA LEU A 13 -18.07 -1.20 -4.71
C LEU A 13 -17.52 -2.12 -5.81
N VAL A 14 -16.51 -2.94 -5.51
CA VAL A 14 -15.87 -3.81 -6.48
C VAL A 14 -15.85 -5.22 -5.90
N GLU A 15 -16.29 -6.22 -6.65
CA GLU A 15 -16.26 -7.64 -6.22
C GLU A 15 -14.82 -8.18 -6.01
N SER A 16 -13.80 -7.36 -6.23
CA SER A 16 -12.39 -7.72 -6.16
C SER A 16 -11.61 -6.84 -5.19
N ASP A 17 -10.74 -7.46 -4.39
CA ASP A 17 -9.78 -6.75 -3.55
C ASP A 17 -8.75 -6.00 -4.39
N LEU A 18 -8.47 -4.75 -4.02
CA LEU A 18 -7.46 -3.92 -4.66
C LEU A 18 -6.10 -4.10 -3.97
N LYS A 19 -5.07 -4.45 -4.75
CA LYS A 19 -3.70 -4.64 -4.25
C LYS A 19 -2.86 -3.37 -4.46
N ILE A 20 -2.50 -2.70 -3.38
CA ILE A 20 -1.55 -1.58 -3.38
C ILE A 20 -0.15 -2.09 -3.01
N ARG A 21 0.88 -1.57 -3.68
CA ARG A 21 2.29 -1.81 -3.33
C ARG A 21 3.01 -0.49 -3.16
N MET A 22 3.80 -0.38 -2.10
CA MET A 22 4.59 0.81 -1.77
C MET A 22 6.01 0.41 -1.36
N TRP A 23 6.98 1.21 -1.79
CA TRP A 23 8.40 0.97 -1.54
C TRP A 23 8.96 1.97 -0.55
N PHE A 24 9.84 1.49 0.33
CA PHE A 24 10.47 2.30 1.38
C PHE A 24 11.96 2.05 1.44
N SER A 25 12.74 3.06 1.81
CA SER A 25 14.20 2.94 1.94
C SER A 25 14.64 2.17 3.20
N ARG A 26 13.79 2.07 4.22
CA ARG A 26 14.08 1.42 5.52
C ARG A 26 12.86 0.70 6.09
N GLN A 27 13.10 -0.32 6.93
CA GLN A 27 12.05 -1.12 7.57
C GLN A 27 11.14 -0.27 8.47
N SER A 28 11.72 0.67 9.21
CA SER A 28 10.99 1.58 10.10
C SER A 28 9.93 2.39 9.35
N TYR A 29 10.23 2.84 8.13
CA TYR A 29 9.27 3.54 7.29
C TYR A 29 8.14 2.62 6.79
N CYS A 30 8.43 1.34 6.52
CA CYS A 30 7.38 0.36 6.18
C CYS A 30 6.40 0.16 7.35
N ASN A 31 6.93 -0.01 8.56
CA ASN A 31 6.12 -0.18 9.76
C ASN A 31 5.29 1.06 10.06
N PHE A 32 5.90 2.25 9.97
CA PHE A 32 5.19 3.52 10.12
C PHE A 32 4.06 3.66 9.10
N ALA A 33 4.30 3.35 7.83
CA ALA A 33 3.26 3.40 6.81
C ALA A 33 2.12 2.44 7.12
N LYS A 34 2.42 1.19 7.51
CA LYS A 34 1.43 0.22 7.97
C LYS A 34 0.56 0.77 9.12
N GLU A 35 1.18 1.35 10.14
CA GLU A 35 0.45 1.96 11.26
C GLU A 35 -0.49 3.06 10.77
N LYS A 36 -0.01 3.94 9.88
CA LYS A 36 -0.82 5.02 9.33
C LYS A 36 -2.03 4.54 8.54
N PHE A 37 -1.89 3.48 7.73
CA PHE A 37 -3.02 2.88 7.02
C PHE A 37 -4.01 2.14 7.93
N THR A 38 -3.59 1.75 9.13
CA THR A 38 -4.46 1.14 10.13
C THR A 38 -5.21 2.21 10.94
N GLU A 39 -4.54 3.30 11.29
CA GLU A 39 -5.13 4.45 12.00
C GLU A 39 -6.10 5.25 11.12
N ASN A 40 -5.73 5.48 9.86
CA ASN A 40 -6.49 6.27 8.91
C ASN A 40 -6.83 5.40 7.69
N PRO A 41 -8.01 4.78 7.67
CA PRO A 41 -8.42 3.96 6.55
C PRO A 41 -8.50 4.81 5.27
N ILE A 42 -8.13 4.20 4.15
CA ILE A 42 -8.09 4.90 2.86
C ILE A 42 -9.53 5.26 2.48
N GLN A 43 -9.80 6.55 2.38
CA GLN A 43 -11.06 7.04 1.84
C GLN A 43 -10.94 7.08 0.32
N HIS A 44 -11.89 6.44 -0.37
CA HIS A 44 -12.02 6.56 -1.81
C HIS A 44 -13.32 7.31 -2.13
N SER A 45 -13.23 8.33 -2.99
CA SER A 45 -14.39 9.02 -3.52
C SER A 45 -14.95 8.25 -4.69
N VAL A 46 -16.24 7.93 -4.64
CA VAL A 46 -16.97 7.46 -5.83
C VAL A 46 -17.51 8.64 -6.63
N GLU A 47 -17.97 8.37 -7.85
CA GLU A 47 -18.50 9.30 -8.85
C GLU A 47 -19.52 10.33 -8.32
N ASN A 48 -20.15 10.07 -7.17
CA ASN A 48 -21.11 10.96 -6.50
C ASN A 48 -20.57 11.69 -5.26
N GLY A 49 -19.25 11.73 -5.06
CA GLY A 49 -18.60 12.55 -4.02
C GLY A 49 -18.76 12.06 -2.58
N ILE A 50 -19.43 10.94 -2.35
CA ILE A 50 -19.54 10.34 -1.01
C ILE A 50 -18.25 9.54 -0.72
N PRO A 51 -17.50 9.88 0.33
CA PRO A 51 -16.33 9.10 0.70
C PRO A 51 -16.78 7.76 1.27
N ILE A 52 -16.27 6.68 0.68
CA ILE A 52 -16.47 5.34 1.23
C ILE A 52 -15.14 4.83 1.78
N GLU A 53 -15.21 4.31 3.00
CA GLU A 53 -14.06 3.78 3.71
C GLU A 53 -13.65 2.42 3.13
N ALA A 54 -12.42 2.34 2.62
CA ALA A 54 -11.82 1.07 2.21
C ALA A 54 -11.27 0.35 3.45
N LYS A 55 -11.62 -0.93 3.61
CA LYS A 55 -11.12 -1.73 4.73
C LYS A 55 -9.84 -2.46 4.34
N VAL A 56 -8.80 -2.29 5.13
CA VAL A 56 -7.56 -3.07 4.99
C VAL A 56 -7.84 -4.51 5.44
N LYS A 57 -7.76 -5.47 4.51
CA LYS A 57 -7.91 -6.91 4.81
C LYS A 57 -6.61 -7.55 5.23
N LYS A 58 -5.53 -7.21 4.52
CA LYS A 58 -4.21 -7.79 4.74
C LYS A 58 -3.14 -6.77 4.39
N TYR A 59 -2.06 -6.79 5.16
CA TYR A 59 -0.83 -6.08 4.82
C TYR A 59 0.37 -6.99 5.07
N GLU A 60 1.48 -6.70 4.40
CA GLU A 60 2.75 -7.39 4.61
C GLU A 60 3.92 -6.43 4.34
N CYS A 61 4.83 -6.30 5.31
CA CYS A 61 6.12 -5.64 5.15
C CYS A 61 7.21 -6.70 4.97
N ARG A 62 8.00 -6.59 3.89
CA ARG A 62 9.15 -7.46 3.68
C ARG A 62 10.27 -6.77 2.92
N LEU A 63 11.45 -7.36 2.95
CA LEU A 63 12.55 -6.93 2.09
C LEU A 63 12.14 -7.05 0.62
N LEU A 64 12.55 -6.07 -0.16
CA LEU A 64 12.37 -6.08 -1.60
C LEU A 64 13.20 -7.20 -2.22
N ARG A 65 12.60 -7.99 -3.11
CA ARG A 65 13.35 -8.99 -3.88
C ARG A 65 14.10 -8.30 -5.03
N LYS A 66 15.22 -8.87 -5.47
CA LYS A 66 15.98 -8.37 -6.63
C LYS A 66 15.10 -8.17 -7.87
N SER A 67 14.16 -9.08 -8.12
CA SER A 67 13.24 -8.99 -9.26
C SER A 67 12.24 -7.83 -9.17
N GLU A 68 12.05 -7.26 -7.98
CA GLU A 68 11.10 -6.17 -7.73
C GLU A 68 11.76 -4.79 -7.72
N GLU A 69 13.10 -4.72 -7.78
CA GLU A 69 13.85 -3.47 -7.94
C GLU A 69 13.46 -2.74 -9.24
N ASN A 70 13.10 -3.50 -10.28
CA ASN A 70 12.61 -2.96 -11.54
C ASN A 70 11.23 -2.31 -11.45
N LEU A 71 10.46 -2.58 -10.38
CA LEU A 71 9.18 -1.93 -10.14
C LEU A 71 9.33 -0.56 -9.46
N ILE A 72 10.49 -0.28 -8.86
CA ILE A 72 10.78 1.03 -8.29
C ILE A 72 10.99 2.01 -9.44
N PRO A 73 10.36 3.20 -9.44
CA PRO A 73 10.65 4.23 -10.42
C PRO A 73 12.14 4.59 -10.47
N PRO A 74 12.76 4.79 -11.65
CA PRO A 74 14.21 5.00 -11.76
C PRO A 74 14.77 6.11 -10.87
N HIS A 75 14.02 7.19 -10.66
CA HIS A 75 14.43 8.33 -9.83
C HIS A 75 14.48 8.03 -8.31
N MET A 76 13.95 6.89 -7.85
CA MET A 76 13.99 6.45 -6.45
C MET A 76 14.97 5.28 -6.22
N ARG A 77 15.73 4.85 -7.24
CA ARG A 77 16.64 3.69 -7.14
C ARG A 77 18.03 4.03 -6.57
N ASN A 78 18.31 5.31 -6.29
CA ASN A 78 19.62 5.80 -5.82
C ASN A 78 19.65 6.05 -4.31
#